data_AF-A0A7R9HT08-F1
#
_entry.id   AF-A0A7R9HT08-F1
#
_cell.length_a   1.000
_cell.length_b   1.000
_cell.length_c   1.000
_cell.angle_alpha   90.00
_cell.angle_beta   90.00
_cell.angle_gamma   90.00
#
_symmetry.space_group_name_H-M   'P 1'
#
loop_
_entity.id
_entity.type
_entity.pdbx_description
1 polymer ?
#
loop_
_entity_poly.entity_id
_entity_poly.type
_entity_poly.pdbx_seq_one_letter_code
_entity_poly.pdbx_strand_id
1 'polypeptide(L)'
;MKADTVPLVVSYSVQDMYSLENLRTYNGMSADLYKASDYDRLALSLTSPLPNEQDFAINVCTLLSNEGKHTLRLDKCPRLIDFLLAHAGVYNH
;
A
#
# COMPACT_ATOMS: atom_id res chain seq x y z
N MET A 1 -2.63 -19.94 39.23
CA MET A 1 -1.72 -20.46 38.20
C MET A 1 -2.39 -20.30 36.84
N LYS A 2 -2.10 -19.20 36.14
CA LYS A 2 -2.04 -19.08 34.68
C LYS A 2 -1.48 -17.70 34.38
N ALA A 3 -0.22 -17.68 33.96
CA ALA A 3 0.45 -16.53 33.41
C ALA A 3 0.07 -16.51 31.92
N ASP A 4 -0.86 -15.64 31.55
CA ASP A 4 -1.17 -15.40 30.15
C ASP A 4 -0.08 -14.46 29.62
N THR A 5 0.92 -15.11 29.01
CA THR A 5 2.11 -14.51 28.41
C THR A 5 1.74 -13.95 27.04
N VAL A 6 2.35 -12.80 26.68
CA VAL A 6 2.57 -12.14 25.37
C VAL A 6 2.04 -10.69 25.41
N PRO A 7 2.90 -9.65 25.25
CA PRO A 7 3.81 -9.53 24.11
C PRO A 7 5.22 -9.04 24.46
N LEU A 8 6.14 -9.97 24.76
CA LEU A 8 7.57 -9.64 24.74
C LEU A 8 8.09 -9.46 23.30
N VAL A 9 7.54 -10.19 22.33
CA VAL A 9 7.95 -10.15 20.91
C VAL A 9 7.73 -8.78 20.24
N VAL A 10 6.64 -8.09 20.57
CA VAL A 10 6.37 -6.74 20.03
C VAL A 10 7.39 -5.74 20.57
N SER A 11 7.76 -5.83 21.84
CA SER A 11 8.74 -4.95 22.48
C SER A 11 10.16 -5.11 21.92
N TYR A 12 10.59 -6.34 21.62
CA TYR A 12 11.89 -6.57 20.98
C TYR A 12 11.93 -6.01 19.55
N SER A 13 10.89 -6.27 18.76
CA SER A 13 10.84 -5.84 17.36
C SER A 13 10.79 -4.31 17.20
N VAL A 14 10.14 -3.57 18.11
CA VAL A 14 10.18 -2.10 18.09
C VAL A 14 11.54 -1.54 18.48
N GLN A 15 12.24 -2.13 19.45
CA GLN A 15 13.61 -1.72 19.82
C GLN A 15 14.59 -1.95 18.67
N ASP A 16 14.46 -3.08 17.96
CA ASP A 16 15.27 -3.39 16.79
C ASP A 16 15.03 -2.35 15.66
N MET A 17 13.79 -1.92 15.45
CA MET A 17 13.45 -0.89 14.46
C MET A 17 14.15 0.45 14.76
N TYR A 18 14.08 0.95 16.00
CA TYR A 18 14.78 2.19 16.39
C TYR A 18 16.30 2.05 16.28
N SER A 19 16.86 0.87 16.57
CA SER A 19 18.29 0.59 16.40
C SER A 19 18.72 0.66 14.93
N LEU A 20 17.87 0.16 14.03
CA LEU A 20 18.11 0.16 12.59
C LEU A 20 17.98 1.56 11.98
N GLU A 21 17.04 2.38 12.44
CA GLU A 21 16.93 3.80 12.06
C GLU A 21 18.19 4.59 12.45
N ASN A 22 18.69 4.37 13.67
CA ASN A 22 19.91 5.02 14.15
C ASN A 22 21.14 4.60 13.32
N LEU A 23 21.26 3.31 13.00
CA LEU A 23 22.35 2.80 12.17
C LEU A 23 22.29 3.33 10.74
N ARG A 24 21.10 3.43 10.15
CA ARG A 24 20.90 4.03 8.83
C ARG A 24 21.32 5.49 8.82
N THR A 25 20.87 6.27 9.79
CA THR A 25 21.21 7.69 9.91
C THR A 25 22.71 7.89 10.10
N TYR A 26 23.34 7.08 10.95
CA TYR A 26 24.79 7.08 11.16
C TYR A 26 25.58 6.74 9.89
N ASN A 27 25.08 5.79 9.10
CA ASN A 27 25.66 5.39 7.82
C ASN A 27 25.26 6.29 6.63
N GLY A 28 24.54 7.40 6.86
CA GLY A 28 24.03 8.27 5.79
C GLY A 28 23.00 7.62 4.86
N MET A 29 22.38 6.52 5.29
CA MET A 29 21.30 5.84 4.57
C MET A 29 19.96 6.51 4.84
N SER A 30 19.02 6.42 3.89
CA SER A 30 17.69 6.96 4.07
C SER A 30 16.97 6.32 5.27
N ALA A 31 16.59 7.17 6.22
CA ALA A 31 15.66 6.84 7.30
C ALA A 31 14.20 7.16 6.93
N ASP A 32 13.96 7.70 5.72
CA ASP A 32 12.59 7.91 5.21
C ASP A 32 12.02 6.56 4.77
N LEU A 33 11.43 5.86 5.74
CA LEU A 33 10.76 4.58 5.55
C LEU A 33 9.52 4.78 4.68
N TYR A 34 9.36 3.87 3.71
CA TYR A 34 8.19 3.85 2.85
C TYR A 34 6.90 3.77 3.70
N LYS A 35 5.99 4.72 3.47
CA LYS A 35 4.66 4.75 4.07
C LYS A 35 3.65 4.28 3.03
N ALA A 36 3.11 3.09 3.24
CA ALA A 36 2.08 2.55 2.36
C ALA A 36 0.87 3.49 2.32
N SER A 37 0.46 3.88 1.12
CA SER A 37 -0.77 4.61 0.84
C SER A 37 -1.92 3.63 0.61
N ASP A 38 -3.16 4.08 0.80
CA ASP A 38 -4.35 3.32 0.42
C ASP A 38 -4.36 2.99 -1.09
N TYR A 39 -3.75 3.86 -1.90
CA TYR A 39 -3.57 3.62 -3.34
C TYR A 39 -2.62 2.46 -3.64
N ASP A 40 -1.67 2.16 -2.77
CA ASP A 40 -0.74 1.06 -2.99
C ASP A 40 -1.44 -0.29 -2.83
N ARG A 41 -2.35 -0.38 -1.86
CA ARG A 41 -3.23 -1.56 -1.73
C ARG A 41 -4.12 -1.71 -2.94
N LEU A 42 -4.76 -0.62 -3.37
CA LEU A 42 -5.61 -0.63 -4.56
C LEU A 42 -4.84 -1.02 -5.84
N ALA A 43 -3.61 -0.53 -6.01
CA ALA A 43 -2.73 -0.89 -7.11
C ALA A 43 -2.31 -2.38 -7.07
N LEU A 44 -1.98 -2.91 -5.89
CA LEU A 44 -1.72 -4.33 -5.71
C LEU A 44 -2.95 -5.17 -6.03
N SER A 45 -4.14 -4.71 -5.64
CA SER A 45 -5.39 -5.38 -5.97
C SER A 45 -5.65 -5.39 -7.49
N LEU A 46 -5.45 -4.26 -8.17
CA LEU A 46 -5.58 -4.16 -9.64
C LEU A 46 -4.61 -5.06 -10.41
N THR A 47 -3.41 -5.27 -9.88
CA THR A 47 -2.36 -6.09 -10.51
C THR A 47 -2.36 -7.55 -10.03
N SER A 48 -3.24 -7.88 -9.09
CA SER A 48 -3.35 -9.22 -8.54
C SER A 48 -3.80 -10.23 -9.59
N PRO A 49 -3.26 -11.46 -9.61
CA PRO A 49 -3.75 -12.53 -10.48
C PRO A 49 -5.07 -13.14 -10.01
N LEU A 50 -5.58 -12.73 -8.83
CA LEU A 50 -6.80 -13.29 -8.25
C LEU A 50 -8.03 -12.57 -8.81
N PRO A 51 -8.99 -13.26 -9.47
CA PRO A 51 -10.17 -12.63 -10.04
C PRO A 51 -10.97 -11.81 -9.02
N ASN A 52 -11.18 -12.37 -7.82
CA ASN A 52 -11.90 -11.69 -6.74
C ASN A 52 -11.26 -10.35 -6.34
N GLU A 53 -9.93 -10.28 -6.44
CA GLU A 53 -9.16 -9.10 -6.06
C GLU A 53 -9.23 -8.02 -7.16
N GLN A 54 -9.24 -8.45 -8.42
CA GLN A 54 -9.49 -7.55 -9.56
C GLN A 54 -10.92 -6.98 -9.49
N ASP A 55 -11.92 -7.82 -9.22
CA ASP A 55 -13.32 -7.39 -9.03
C ASP A 55 -13.44 -6.40 -7.87
N PHE A 56 -12.80 -6.70 -6.73
CA PHE A 56 -12.72 -5.78 -5.59
C PHE A 56 -12.14 -4.42 -6.01
N ALA A 57 -11.00 -4.42 -6.71
CA ALA A 57 -10.32 -3.21 -7.11
C ALA A 57 -11.16 -2.34 -8.06
N ILE A 58 -11.79 -2.93 -9.07
CA ILE A 58 -12.66 -2.22 -10.02
C ILE A 58 -13.88 -1.63 -9.31
N ASN A 59 -14.49 -2.37 -8.37
CA ASN A 59 -15.61 -1.88 -7.57
C ASN A 59 -15.20 -0.68 -6.71
N VAL A 60 -14.03 -0.73 -6.07
CA VAL A 60 -13.48 0.39 -5.29
C VAL A 60 -13.20 1.59 -6.19
N CYS A 61 -12.53 1.39 -7.34
CA CYS A 61 -12.28 2.45 -8.31
C CYS A 61 -13.59 3.11 -8.76
N THR A 62 -14.61 2.32 -9.07
CA THR A 62 -15.94 2.82 -9.49
C THR A 62 -16.61 3.62 -8.38
N LEU A 63 -16.60 3.10 -7.14
CA LEU A 63 -17.16 3.78 -5.97
C LEU A 63 -16.48 5.12 -5.71
N LEU A 64 -15.14 5.15 -5.77
CA LEU A 64 -14.34 6.36 -5.55
C LEU A 64 -14.45 7.37 -6.71
N SER A 65 -14.80 6.88 -7.91
CA SER A 65 -15.04 7.70 -9.11
C SER A 65 -16.43 8.32 -9.14
N ASN A 66 -17.38 7.85 -8.32
CA ASN A 66 -18.73 8.39 -8.31
C ASN A 66 -18.75 9.85 -7.80
N GLU A 67 -19.54 10.67 -8.48
CA GLU A 67 -19.53 12.13 -8.40
C GLU A 67 -19.98 12.67 -7.03
N GLY A 68 -19.22 13.65 -6.53
CA GLY A 68 -19.53 14.41 -5.32
C GLY A 68 -18.29 14.93 -4.58
N LYS A 69 -17.16 14.21 -4.66
CA LYS A 69 -15.92 14.56 -3.93
C LYS A 69 -14.60 14.31 -4.67
N HIS A 70 -14.61 13.77 -5.90
CA HIS A 70 -13.40 13.39 -6.64
C HIS A 70 -12.43 12.57 -5.75
N THR A 71 -12.97 11.56 -5.07
CA THR A 71 -12.23 10.82 -4.04
C THR A 71 -11.12 9.97 -4.65
N LEU A 72 -11.30 9.50 -5.90
CA LEU A 72 -10.25 8.88 -6.69
C LEU A 72 -9.26 9.93 -7.21
N ARG A 73 -8.27 10.24 -6.38
CA ARG A 73 -7.18 11.18 -6.62
C ARG A 73 -6.05 10.55 -7.42
N LEU A 74 -6.28 10.42 -8.71
CA LEU A 74 -5.27 9.91 -9.66
C LEU A 74 -4.03 10.79 -9.74
N ASP A 75 -4.12 12.08 -9.34
CA ASP A 75 -2.97 12.98 -9.22
C ASP A 75 -1.95 12.51 -8.18
N LYS A 76 -2.38 11.74 -7.17
CA LYS A 76 -1.50 11.18 -6.13
C LYS A 76 -0.86 9.86 -6.54
N CYS A 77 -1.49 9.12 -7.47
CA CYS A 77 -0.98 7.84 -7.95
C CYS A 77 -1.29 7.67 -9.44
N PRO A 78 -0.52 8.32 -10.34
CA PRO A 78 -0.78 8.30 -11.78
C PRO A 78 -0.70 6.89 -12.39
N ARG A 79 0.12 6.00 -11.81
CA ARG A 79 0.26 4.59 -12.23
C ARG A 79 -1.06 3.81 -12.17
N LEU A 80 -2.02 4.25 -11.35
CA LEU A 80 -3.34 3.64 -11.28
C LEU A 80 -4.08 3.74 -12.62
N ILE A 81 -3.82 4.79 -13.40
CA ILE A 81 -4.39 4.99 -14.74
C ILE A 81 -3.88 3.91 -15.70
N ASP A 82 -2.59 3.63 -15.68
CA ASP A 82 -1.98 2.61 -16.55
C ASP A 82 -2.59 1.23 -16.28
N PHE A 83 -2.83 0.88 -15.01
CA PHE A 83 -3.48 -0.37 -14.63
C PHE A 83 -4.95 -0.40 -15.09
N LEU A 84 -5.71 0.67 -14.90
CA LEU A 84 -7.09 0.75 -15.36
C LEU A 84 -7.21 0.67 -16.90
N LEU A 85 -6.27 1.30 -17.62
CA LEU A 85 -6.19 1.21 -19.08
C LEU A 85 -5.84 -0.22 -19.54
N ALA A 86 -4.92 -0.89 -18.85
CA ALA A 86 -4.58 -2.29 -19.14
C ALA A 86 -5.80 -3.21 -18.98
N HIS A 87 -6.63 -3.00 -17.95
CA HIS A 87 -7.92 -3.69 -17.76
C HIS A 87 -8.94 -3.39 -18.87
N ALA A 88 -8.86 -2.21 -19.50
CA ALA A 88 -9.64 -1.87 -20.68
C ALA A 88 -9.02 -2.36 -22.00
N GLY A 89 -7.87 -3.04 -21.95
CA GLY A 89 -7.14 -3.52 -23.13
C GLY A 89 -6.34 -2.43 -23.87
N VAL A 90 -6.11 -1.26 -23.26
CA VAL A 90 -5.36 -0.15 -23.85
C VAL A 90 -3.92 -0.17 -23.36
N TYR A 91 -2.97 -0.30 -24.29
CA TYR A 91 -1.54 -0.30 -24.02
C TYR A 91 -0.85 0.72 -24.94
N ASN A 92 0.14 1.44 -24.40
CA ASN A 92 1.00 2.30 -25.21
C ASN A 92 2.13 1.45 -25.82
N HIS A 93 2.47 1.71 -27.09
CA HIS A 93 3.43 0.92 -27.88
C HIS A 93 4.75 1.66 -28.10
#